data_AF-A0A947UXA5-F1
#
_entry.id   AF-A0A947UXA5-F1
#
_cell.length_a   1.000
_cell.length_b   1.000
_cell.length_c   1.000
_cell.angle_alpha   90.00
_cell.angle_beta   90.00
_cell.angle_gamma   90.00
#
_symmetry.space_group_name_H-M   'P 1'
#
loop_
_entity.id
_entity.type
_entity.pdbx_description
1 polymer ?
#
loop_
_entity_poly.entity_id
_entity_poly.type
_entity_poly.pdbx_seq_one_letter_code
_entity_poly.pdbx_strand_id
1 'polypeptide(L)'
;RGDALVELQQGPKNNKPLDTLQKGIQLDAGARYDSGNLGGYPAAFAAGAQQGKPVVAAAVVYHGTQYLIAGMARDKPTYARERNTLRTAINSFRAITPAEKKAARPYVLKLVTAQPGMTMANLAQQSPLGADAESQLRLLNALYPSGEPTPGQRLKIVQ
;
A
#
# COMPACT_ATOMS: atom_id res chain seq x y z
N ARG A 1 14.51 13.58 -8.52
CA ARG A 1 13.14 13.94 -8.10
C ARG A 1 12.23 13.67 -9.29
N GLY A 2 11.15 12.90 -9.13
CA GLY A 2 10.18 12.69 -10.22
C GLY A 2 9.43 13.98 -10.54
N ASP A 3 9.09 14.20 -11.80
CA ASP A 3 8.36 15.39 -12.26
C ASP A 3 6.83 15.23 -12.21
N ALA A 4 6.37 14.02 -11.91
CA ALA A 4 4.98 13.70 -11.60
C ALA A 4 4.91 12.76 -10.39
N LEU A 5 3.81 12.84 -9.64
CA LEU A 5 3.58 12.04 -8.43
C LEU A 5 2.13 11.54 -8.39
N VAL A 6 1.93 10.37 -7.79
CA VAL A 6 0.59 9.86 -7.43
C VAL A 6 0.54 9.69 -5.91
N GLU A 7 -0.47 10.27 -5.29
CA GLU A 7 -0.77 10.13 -3.87
C GLU A 7 -2.09 9.40 -3.68
N LEU A 8 -2.17 8.57 -2.65
CA LEU A 8 -3.39 7.93 -2.18
C LEU A 8 -3.58 8.25 -0.70
N GLN A 9 -4.76 8.74 -0.34
CA GLN A 9 -5.11 9.10 1.03
C GLN A 9 -6.49 8.54 1.37
N GLN A 10 -6.66 8.13 2.62
CA GLN A 10 -7.98 7.74 3.13
C GLN A 10 -8.82 9.00 3.37
N GLY A 11 -10.01 9.02 2.80
CA GLY A 11 -11.01 10.07 2.95
C GLY A 11 -12.10 9.73 3.99
N PRO A 12 -13.20 10.49 4.00
CA PRO A 12 -14.29 10.33 4.96
C PRO A 12 -15.05 9.00 4.77
N LYS A 13 -15.65 8.50 5.85
CA LYS A 13 -16.49 7.29 5.85
C LYS A 13 -17.94 7.62 5.50
N ASN A 14 -18.18 8.04 4.26
CA ASN A 14 -19.51 8.27 3.71
C ASN A 14 -19.55 7.91 2.21
N ASN A 15 -20.71 7.96 1.56
CA ASN A 15 -20.88 7.57 0.16
C ASN A 15 -21.01 8.77 -0.80
N LYS A 16 -20.26 9.86 -0.54
CA LYS A 16 -20.29 11.09 -1.35
C LYS A 16 -18.93 11.38 -2.01
N PRO A 17 -18.55 10.64 -3.06
CA PRO A 17 -17.23 10.79 -3.69
C PRO A 17 -17.04 12.15 -4.36
N LEU A 18 -18.09 12.73 -4.95
CA LEU A 18 -18.02 14.06 -5.55
C LEU A 18 -17.74 15.14 -4.50
N ASP A 19 -18.48 15.14 -3.39
CA ASP A 19 -18.25 16.06 -2.27
C ASP A 19 -16.82 15.95 -1.73
N THR A 20 -16.30 14.72 -1.63
CA THR A 20 -14.92 14.48 -1.18
C THR A 20 -13.90 15.11 -2.11
N LEU A 21 -14.09 15.06 -3.42
CA LEU A 21 -13.19 15.76 -4.35
C LEU A 21 -13.29 17.28 -4.20
N GLN A 22 -14.51 17.81 -4.20
CA GLN A 22 -14.75 19.25 -4.13
C GLN A 22 -14.24 19.89 -2.84
N LYS A 23 -14.24 19.13 -1.72
CA LYS A 23 -13.77 19.61 -0.41
C LYS A 23 -12.35 19.17 -0.07
N GLY A 24 -11.91 18.05 -0.63
CA GLY A 24 -10.61 17.44 -0.33
C GLY A 24 -9.47 17.94 -1.21
N ILE A 25 -9.76 18.51 -2.38
CA ILE A 25 -8.76 19.13 -3.25
C ILE A 25 -9.25 20.52 -3.66
N GLN A 26 -8.47 21.55 -3.32
CA GLN A 26 -8.74 22.90 -3.76
C GLN A 26 -8.16 23.12 -5.17
N LEU A 27 -8.99 22.86 -6.19
CA LEU A 27 -8.64 23.11 -7.58
C LEU A 27 -8.94 24.56 -7.99
N ASP A 28 -8.14 25.07 -8.93
CA ASP A 28 -8.31 26.34 -9.59
C ASP A 28 -9.64 26.38 -10.38
N ALA A 29 -10.08 27.59 -10.72
CA ALA A 29 -11.29 27.80 -11.52
C ALA A 29 -11.22 27.06 -12.87
N GLY A 30 -12.36 26.49 -13.29
CA GLY A 30 -12.46 25.70 -14.52
C GLY A 30 -12.13 24.20 -14.35
N ALA A 31 -11.92 23.74 -13.11
CA ALA A 31 -11.87 22.32 -12.80
C ALA A 31 -13.16 21.62 -13.25
N ARG A 32 -12.99 20.43 -13.83
CA ARG A 32 -14.09 19.56 -14.26
C ARG A 32 -14.25 18.42 -13.27
N TYR A 33 -15.50 18.07 -12.99
CA TYR A 33 -15.86 16.95 -12.14
C TYR A 33 -16.83 16.04 -12.88
N ASP A 34 -16.70 14.74 -12.65
CA ASP A 34 -17.61 13.73 -13.20
C ASP A 34 -17.84 12.61 -12.19
N SER A 35 -18.96 11.90 -12.30
CA SER A 35 -19.29 10.73 -11.47
C SER A 35 -19.25 9.47 -12.31
N GLY A 36 -18.89 8.34 -11.70
CA GLY A 36 -18.84 7.07 -12.40
C GLY A 36 -18.36 5.95 -11.49
N ASN A 37 -17.56 5.03 -12.04
CA ASN A 37 -17.04 3.89 -11.32
C ASN A 37 -15.53 3.73 -11.52
N LEU A 38 -14.84 3.28 -10.48
CA LEU A 38 -13.42 2.95 -10.49
C LEU A 38 -13.23 1.55 -9.89
N GLY A 39 -12.68 0.61 -10.67
CA GLY A 39 -12.51 -0.78 -10.21
C GLY A 39 -13.82 -1.47 -9.79
N GLY A 40 -14.95 -1.07 -10.37
CA GLY A 40 -16.29 -1.56 -10.02
C GLY A 40 -16.98 -0.81 -8.87
N TYR A 41 -16.30 0.14 -8.22
CA TYR A 41 -16.83 0.87 -7.06
C TYR A 41 -17.35 2.26 -7.46
N PRO A 42 -18.39 2.79 -6.79
CA PRO A 42 -18.84 4.17 -7.01
C PRO A 42 -17.69 5.15 -6.81
N ALA A 43 -17.52 6.07 -7.75
CA ALA A 43 -16.43 7.02 -7.75
C ALA A 43 -16.84 8.37 -8.35
N ALA A 44 -16.02 9.37 -8.10
CA ALA A 44 -16.03 10.63 -8.81
C ALA A 44 -14.61 10.94 -9.28
N PHE A 45 -14.50 11.79 -10.29
CA PHE A 45 -13.25 12.17 -10.94
C PHE A 45 -13.15 13.68 -11.03
N ALA A 46 -11.94 14.20 -10.90
CA ALA A 46 -11.64 15.61 -11.11
C ALA A 46 -10.46 15.79 -12.05
N ALA A 47 -10.53 16.81 -12.90
CA ALA A 47 -9.40 17.24 -13.72
C ALA A 47 -9.33 18.78 -13.73
N GLY A 48 -8.17 19.31 -13.40
CA GLY A 48 -7.97 20.75 -13.29
C GLY A 48 -6.51 21.11 -13.02
N ALA A 49 -6.32 22.19 -12.29
CA ALA A 49 -5.03 22.59 -11.77
C ALA A 49 -5.15 22.99 -10.30
N GLN A 50 -4.06 22.94 -9.55
CA GLN A 50 -3.94 23.49 -8.21
C GLN A 50 -2.74 24.41 -8.20
N GLN A 51 -2.98 25.71 -7.97
CA GLN A 51 -1.93 26.73 -8.04
C GLN A 51 -1.18 26.70 -9.40
N GLY A 52 -1.93 26.51 -10.49
CA GLY A 52 -1.41 26.42 -11.86
C GLY A 52 -0.79 25.08 -12.26
N LYS A 53 -0.63 24.13 -11.32
CA LYS A 53 -0.05 22.81 -11.60
C LYS A 53 -1.13 21.80 -11.97
N PRO A 54 -1.00 21.03 -13.06
CA PRO A 54 -2.03 20.07 -13.48
C PRO A 54 -2.29 18.98 -12.43
N VAL A 55 -3.58 18.71 -12.18
CA VAL A 55 -4.08 17.68 -11.25
C VAL A 55 -5.15 16.85 -11.95
N VAL A 56 -5.06 15.54 -11.79
CA VAL A 56 -6.10 14.57 -12.13
C VAL A 56 -6.35 13.71 -10.89
N ALA A 57 -7.59 13.60 -10.45
CA ALA A 57 -7.91 12.90 -9.21
C ALA A 57 -9.16 12.03 -9.33
N ALA A 58 -9.27 11.05 -8.44
CA ALA A 58 -10.45 10.24 -8.23
C ALA A 58 -10.74 10.09 -6.73
N ALA A 59 -12.01 10.12 -6.35
CA ALA A 59 -12.47 9.66 -5.05
C ALA A 59 -13.32 8.41 -5.26
N VAL A 60 -12.97 7.31 -4.59
CA VAL A 60 -13.64 6.01 -4.75
C VAL A 60 -14.18 5.51 -3.41
N VAL A 61 -15.40 5.01 -3.40
CA VAL A 61 -16.07 4.44 -2.22
C VAL A 61 -15.78 2.95 -2.15
N TYR A 62 -14.92 2.54 -1.22
CA TYR A 62 -14.56 1.14 -1.02
C TYR A 62 -14.98 0.68 0.39
N HIS A 63 -15.96 -0.22 0.46
CA HIS A 63 -16.50 -0.77 1.72
C HIS A 63 -16.84 0.31 2.78
N GLY A 64 -17.53 1.37 2.37
CA GLY A 64 -17.97 2.46 3.25
C GLY A 64 -16.87 3.46 3.66
N THR A 65 -15.65 3.29 3.16
CA THR A 65 -14.54 4.23 3.30
C THR A 65 -14.20 4.82 1.94
N GLN A 66 -13.98 6.14 1.87
CA GLN A 66 -13.50 6.74 0.64
C GLN A 66 -11.98 6.76 0.58
N TYR A 67 -11.45 6.66 -0.63
CA TYR A 67 -10.04 6.87 -0.91
C TYR A 67 -9.89 7.93 -1.99
N LEU A 68 -9.05 8.92 -1.71
CA LEU A 68 -8.67 9.98 -2.64
C LEU A 68 -7.35 9.59 -3.31
N ILE A 69 -7.33 9.58 -4.63
CA ILE A 69 -6.16 9.27 -5.44
C ILE A 69 -5.90 10.48 -6.34
N ALA A 70 -4.74 11.11 -6.22
CA ALA A 70 -4.40 12.31 -6.96
C ALA A 70 -3.08 12.16 -7.70
N GLY A 71 -3.11 12.36 -9.01
CA GLY A 71 -1.96 12.51 -9.87
C GLY A 71 -1.64 13.99 -10.10
N MET A 72 -0.42 14.39 -9.79
CA MET A 72 0.07 15.77 -9.93
C MET A 72 1.30 15.81 -10.84
N ALA A 73 1.40 16.86 -11.66
CA ALA A 73 2.59 17.12 -12.47
C ALA A 73 3.16 18.50 -12.15
N ARG A 74 4.48 18.65 -12.29
CA ARG A 74 5.18 19.92 -12.06
C ARG A 74 4.61 21.07 -12.90
N ASP A 75 4.28 20.78 -14.16
CA ASP A 75 3.84 21.75 -15.17
C ASP A 75 3.02 21.07 -16.30
N LYS A 76 2.49 21.88 -17.22
CA LYS A 76 1.68 21.40 -18.36
C LYS A 76 2.45 20.48 -19.33
N PRO A 77 3.70 20.80 -19.75
CA PRO A 77 4.49 19.90 -20.60
C PRO A 77 4.71 18.52 -19.97
N THR A 78 5.06 18.49 -18.67
CA THR A 78 5.22 17.25 -17.92
C THR A 78 3.91 16.49 -17.86
N TYR A 79 2.80 17.16 -17.57
CA TYR A 79 1.49 16.52 -17.57
C TYR A 79 1.15 15.93 -18.93
N ALA A 80 1.40 16.64 -20.04
CA ALA A 80 1.13 16.11 -21.38
C ALA A 80 1.87 14.79 -21.66
N ARG A 81 3.12 14.68 -21.18
CA ARG A 81 3.92 13.45 -21.29
C ARG A 81 3.43 12.34 -20.36
N GLU A 82 3.13 12.67 -19.10
CA GLU A 82 2.83 11.67 -18.05
C GLU A 82 1.33 11.37 -17.87
N ARG A 83 0.43 12.09 -18.55
CA ARG A 83 -1.02 12.00 -18.36
C ARG A 83 -1.53 10.56 -18.45
N ASN A 84 -1.03 9.79 -19.41
CA ASN A 84 -1.45 8.40 -19.58
C ASN A 84 -0.97 7.55 -18.40
N THR A 85 0.27 7.72 -17.96
CA THR A 85 0.83 7.05 -16.76
C THR A 85 0.02 7.38 -15.50
N LEU A 86 -0.27 8.66 -15.27
CA LEU A 86 -1.07 9.12 -14.12
C LEU A 86 -2.49 8.52 -14.15
N ARG A 87 -3.16 8.56 -15.31
CA ARG A 87 -4.49 7.98 -15.46
C ARG A 87 -4.49 6.47 -15.28
N THR A 88 -3.50 5.76 -15.84
CA THR A 88 -3.36 4.32 -15.66
C THR A 88 -3.13 3.96 -14.20
N ALA A 89 -2.29 4.72 -13.48
CA ALA A 89 -2.09 4.52 -12.05
C ALA A 89 -3.39 4.69 -11.26
N ILE A 90 -4.16 5.76 -11.51
CA ILE A 90 -5.48 5.97 -10.86
C ILE A 90 -6.45 4.83 -11.22
N ASN A 91 -6.52 4.46 -12.51
CA ASN A 91 -7.39 3.41 -13.02
C ASN A 91 -7.00 1.99 -12.56
N SER A 92 -5.81 1.81 -11.99
CA SER A 92 -5.36 0.54 -11.44
C SER A 92 -5.99 0.21 -10.09
N PHE A 93 -6.69 1.17 -9.47
CA PHE A 93 -7.43 0.94 -8.23
C PHE A 93 -8.49 -0.15 -8.43
N ARG A 94 -8.37 -1.22 -7.63
CA ARG A 94 -9.33 -2.31 -7.56
C ARG A 94 -9.22 -3.00 -6.20
N ALA A 95 -10.23 -3.77 -5.85
CA ALA A 95 -10.13 -4.68 -4.71
C ALA A 95 -9.04 -5.73 -4.95
N ILE A 96 -8.31 -6.08 -3.89
CA ILE A 96 -7.45 -7.27 -3.91
C ILE A 96 -8.33 -8.51 -4.05
N THR A 97 -7.95 -9.42 -4.95
CA THR A 97 -8.66 -10.68 -5.15
C THR A 97 -8.39 -11.65 -3.98
N PRO A 98 -9.25 -12.65 -3.75
CA PRO A 98 -8.97 -13.70 -2.77
C PRO A 98 -7.65 -14.45 -3.03
N ALA A 99 -7.30 -14.64 -4.31
CA ALA A 99 -6.05 -15.28 -4.71
C ALA A 99 -4.83 -14.40 -4.38
N GLU A 100 -4.86 -13.10 -4.72
CA GLU A 100 -3.81 -12.15 -4.36
C GLU A 100 -3.68 -12.02 -2.84
N LYS A 101 -4.81 -11.97 -2.10
CA LYS A 101 -4.79 -11.94 -0.63
C LYS A 101 -4.15 -13.20 -0.04
N LYS A 102 -4.40 -14.37 -0.64
CA LYS A 102 -3.78 -15.65 -0.24
C LYS A 102 -2.30 -15.73 -0.61
N ALA A 103 -1.90 -15.09 -1.70
CA ALA A 103 -0.51 -15.04 -2.18
C ALA A 103 0.33 -14.03 -1.39
N ALA A 104 -0.26 -12.91 -0.98
CA ALA A 104 0.38 -11.85 -0.21
C ALA A 104 0.66 -12.24 1.26
N ARG A 105 0.87 -13.53 1.56
CA ARG A 105 1.07 -14.09 2.91
C ARG A 105 2.06 -13.20 3.66
N PRO A 106 1.59 -12.32 4.56
CA PRO A 106 2.50 -11.44 5.25
C PRO A 106 3.36 -12.31 6.15
N TYR A 107 4.63 -11.96 6.27
CA TYR A 107 5.49 -12.58 7.25
C TYR A 107 4.92 -12.33 8.65
N VAL A 108 4.52 -13.40 9.32
CA VAL A 108 3.93 -13.34 10.65
C VAL A 108 4.90 -13.87 11.69
N LEU A 109 4.82 -13.32 12.89
CA LEU A 109 5.51 -13.87 14.05
C LEU A 109 4.69 -15.00 14.66
N LYS A 110 5.30 -16.18 14.75
CA LYS A 110 4.74 -17.31 15.49
C LYS A 110 5.60 -17.63 16.70
N LEU A 111 4.96 -17.94 17.81
CA LEU A 111 5.63 -18.47 18.99
C LEU A 111 5.65 -20.00 18.93
N VAL A 112 6.84 -20.57 19.04
CA VAL A 112 7.05 -22.02 19.15
C VAL A 112 7.81 -22.33 20.45
N THR A 113 7.64 -23.54 20.96
CA THR A 113 8.39 -24.02 22.13
C THR A 113 9.52 -24.91 21.64
N ALA A 114 10.75 -24.53 21.95
CA ALA A 114 11.95 -25.25 21.56
C ALA A 114 11.91 -26.70 22.07
N GLN A 115 12.13 -27.65 21.16
CA GLN A 115 12.24 -29.07 21.49
C GLN A 115 13.73 -29.45 21.64
N PRO A 116 14.06 -30.53 22.37
CA PRO A 116 15.42 -31.05 22.40
C PRO A 116 15.99 -31.25 20.99
N GLY A 117 17.20 -30.74 20.73
CA GLY A 117 17.87 -30.83 19.43
C GLY A 117 17.44 -29.80 18.38
N MET A 118 16.52 -28.89 18.70
CA MET A 118 16.18 -27.77 17.83
C MET A 118 17.33 -26.76 17.78
N THR A 119 17.66 -26.24 16.60
CA THR A 119 18.69 -25.22 16.40
C THR A 119 18.16 -24.04 15.59
N MET A 120 18.82 -22.89 15.71
CA MET A 120 18.51 -21.71 14.91
C MET A 120 18.70 -21.96 13.41
N ALA A 121 19.71 -22.76 13.04
CA ALA A 121 19.95 -23.16 11.66
C ALA A 121 18.77 -23.95 11.07
N ASN A 122 18.21 -24.92 11.81
CA ASN A 122 17.05 -25.69 11.36
C ASN A 122 15.79 -24.82 11.22
N LEU A 123 15.60 -23.87 12.14
CA LEU A 123 14.51 -22.89 12.07
C LEU A 123 14.68 -21.93 10.88
N ALA A 124 15.91 -21.54 10.57
CA ALA A 124 16.23 -20.66 9.46
C ALA A 124 15.93 -21.28 8.09
N GLN A 125 16.18 -22.59 7.91
CA GLN A 125 15.85 -23.30 6.67
C GLN A 125 14.36 -23.29 6.31
N GLN A 126 13.49 -23.13 7.31
CA GLN A 126 12.04 -23.08 7.14
C GLN A 126 11.49 -21.64 7.11
N SER A 127 12.36 -20.65 7.30
CA SER A 127 12.00 -19.24 7.41
C SER A 127 11.94 -18.59 6.03
N PRO A 128 10.95 -17.71 5.77
CA PRO A 128 10.88 -16.98 4.52
C PRO A 128 11.85 -15.77 4.46
N LEU A 129 12.67 -15.58 5.50
CA LEU A 129 13.63 -14.47 5.61
C LEU A 129 14.88 -14.63 4.70
N GLY A 130 15.01 -15.75 3.99
CA GLY A 130 16.09 -15.96 3.03
C GLY A 130 17.46 -16.16 3.67
N ALA A 131 18.52 -15.66 3.01
CA ALA A 131 19.91 -15.96 3.36
C ALA A 131 20.31 -15.53 4.79
N ASP A 132 19.71 -14.47 5.31
CA ASP A 132 20.03 -13.93 6.64
C ASP A 132 19.13 -14.48 7.75
N ALA A 133 18.29 -15.48 7.45
CA ALA A 133 17.26 -15.97 8.36
C ALA A 133 17.81 -16.38 9.73
N GLU A 134 18.95 -17.09 9.78
CA GLU A 134 19.53 -17.57 11.05
C GLU A 134 19.93 -16.41 11.97
N SER A 135 20.68 -15.45 11.43
CA SER A 135 21.13 -14.25 12.15
C SER A 135 19.96 -13.38 12.60
N GLN A 136 18.95 -13.20 11.74
CA GLN A 136 17.75 -12.41 12.06
C GLN A 136 16.90 -13.09 13.13
N LEU A 137 16.71 -14.41 13.04
CA LEU A 137 16.00 -15.17 14.06
C LEU A 137 16.75 -15.15 15.40
N ARG A 138 18.09 -15.21 15.40
CA ARG A 138 18.89 -15.07 16.63
C ARG A 138 18.68 -13.70 17.27
N LEU A 139 18.76 -12.64 16.48
CA LEU A 139 18.51 -11.28 16.96
C LEU A 139 17.11 -11.14 17.56
N LEU A 140 16.09 -11.65 16.86
CA LEU A 140 14.69 -11.62 17.30
C LEU A 140 14.46 -12.35 18.65
N ASN A 141 15.27 -13.37 18.94
CA ASN A 141 15.18 -14.20 20.13
C ASN A 141 16.22 -13.88 21.21
N ALA A 142 16.97 -12.79 21.09
CA ALA A 142 18.07 -12.44 22.00
C ALA A 142 19.16 -13.53 22.10
N LEU A 143 19.43 -14.21 21.00
CA LEU A 143 20.43 -15.28 20.84
C LEU A 143 21.60 -14.85 19.92
N TYR A 144 21.70 -13.57 19.55
CA TYR A 144 22.79 -13.10 18.69
C TYR A 144 24.14 -13.10 19.43
N PRO A 145 25.28 -13.40 18.75
CA PRO A 145 25.40 -13.83 17.35
C PRO A 145 25.28 -15.33 17.12
N SER A 146 25.52 -16.16 18.13
CA SER A 146 25.74 -17.61 17.98
C SER A 146 24.97 -18.47 19.00
N GLY A 147 24.05 -17.88 19.76
CA GLY A 147 23.23 -18.59 20.74
C GLY A 147 22.27 -19.59 20.08
N GLU A 148 21.97 -20.65 20.82
CA GLU A 148 21.03 -21.70 20.44
C GLU A 148 19.89 -21.78 21.46
N PRO A 149 18.70 -22.24 21.05
CA PRO A 149 17.57 -22.31 21.95
C PRO A 149 17.73 -23.43 22.97
N THR A 150 17.26 -23.18 24.18
CA THR A 150 17.20 -24.20 25.24
C THR A 150 15.86 -24.95 25.18
N PRO A 151 15.80 -26.27 25.45
CA PRO A 151 14.53 -26.99 25.47
C PRO A 151 13.51 -26.34 26.42
N GLY A 152 12.28 -26.15 25.94
CA GLY A 152 11.21 -25.44 26.66
C GLY A 152 11.20 -23.91 26.46
N GLN A 153 12.23 -23.31 25.87
CA GLN A 153 12.27 -21.89 25.56
C GLN A 153 11.20 -21.52 24.51
N ARG A 154 10.47 -20.43 24.74
CA ARG A 154 9.60 -19.86 23.70
C ARG A 154 10.44 -19.05 22.72
N LEU A 155 10.32 -19.39 21.45
CA LEU A 155 11.00 -18.71 20.34
C LEU A 155 9.99 -18.02 19.45
N LYS A 156 10.36 -16.85 18.96
CA LYS A 156 9.71 -16.12 17.88
C LYS A 156 10.32 -16.58 16.56
N ILE A 157 9.50 -17.10 15.65
CA ILE A 157 9.89 -17.42 14.29
C ILE A 157 9.09 -16.59 13.30
N VAL A 158 9.62 -16.44 12.08
CA VAL A 158 8.94 -15.79 10.96
C VAL A 158 8.43 -16.86 10.00
N GLN A 159 7.18 -16.75 9.56
CA GLN A 159 6.52 -17.65 8.60
C GLN A 159 5.70 -16.89 7.57
#